data_AF-A0AAN5MI27-F1
#
_entry.id   AF-A0AAN5MI27-F1
#
_cell.length_a   1.000
_cell.length_b   1.000
_cell.length_c   1.000
_cell.angle_alpha   90.00
_cell.angle_beta   90.00
_cell.angle_gamma   90.00
#
_symmetry.space_group_name_H-M   'P 1'
#
loop_
_entity.id
_entity.type
_entity.pdbx_description
1 polymer ?
#
loop_
_entity_poly.entity_id
_entity_poly.type
_entity_poly.pdbx_seq_one_letter_code
_entity_poly.pdbx_strand_id
1 'polypeptide(L)' 'MMTRKSIDTVLLSVATDKLSQREWDWIKLMKPMDPPSATVARAILEHRNDTGALSRLPATEA' A
#
# COMPACT_ATOMS: atom_id res chain seq x y z
N MET A 1 -0.68 -8.36 10.63
CA MET A 1 -1.62 -9.04 9.71
C MET A 1 -2.02 -8.04 8.64
N MET A 2 -1.78 -8.36 7.37
CA MET A 2 -2.12 -7.49 6.25
C MET A 2 -3.64 -7.41 6.08
N THR A 3 -4.23 -6.25 6.42
CA THR A 3 -5.66 -6.01 6.27
C THR A 3 -5.88 -4.83 5.33
N ARG A 4 -7.00 -4.81 4.60
CA ARG A 4 -7.36 -3.64 3.78
C ARG A 4 -7.32 -2.33 4.58
N LYS A 5 -7.83 -2.39 5.82
CA LYS A 5 -7.85 -1.25 6.74
C LYS A 5 -6.45 -0.74 7.09
N SER A 6 -5.48 -1.64 7.35
CA SER A 6 -4.11 -1.22 7.67
C SER A 6 -3.41 -0.57 6.47
N ILE A 7 -3.68 -1.03 5.25
CA ILE A 7 -3.16 -0.42 4.02
C ILE A 7 -3.80 0.95 3.79
N ASP A 8 -5.12 1.06 3.93
CA ASP A 8 -5.84 2.34 3.81
C ASP A 8 -5.29 3.39 4.78
N THR A 9 -4.99 3.01 6.03
CA THR A 9 -4.37 3.92 7.01
C THR A 9 -3.03 4.45 6.53
N VAL A 10 -2.16 3.60 5.95
CA VAL A 10 -0.85 4.02 5.42
C VAL A 10 -1.00 4.91 4.18
N LEU A 11 -1.94 4.58 3.28
CA LEU A 11 -2.22 5.40 2.11
C LEU A 11 -2.74 6.80 2.50
N LEU A 12 -3.65 6.86 3.48
CA LEU A 12 -4.15 8.12 4.01
C LEU A 12 -3.08 8.92 4.75
N SER A 13 -2.13 8.26 5.44
CA SER A 13 -1.06 8.97 6.15
C SER A 13 -0.11 9.73 5.21
N VAL A 14 0.02 9.29 3.96
CA VAL A 14 0.79 10.00 2.92
C VAL A 14 -0.07 10.96 2.07
N ALA A 15 -1.32 11.20 2.49
CA ALA A 15 -2.31 12.02 1.81
C ALA A 15 -2.59 11.59 0.36
N THR A 16 -2.73 10.28 0.14
CA THR A 16 -3.25 9.70 -1.11
C THR A 16 -4.63 9.06 -0.88
N ASP A 17 -5.28 8.65 -1.97
CA ASP A 17 -6.57 7.96 -1.92
C ASP A 17 -6.46 6.55 -1.34
N LYS A 18 -7.57 6.09 -0.75
CA LYS A 18 -7.73 4.72 -0.24
C LYS A 18 -7.49 3.67 -1.33
N LEU A 19 -7.31 2.43 -0.90
CA LEU A 19 -7.14 1.29 -1.78
C LEU A 19 -8.43 0.99 -2.55
N SER A 20 -8.32 0.96 -3.87
CA SER A 20 -9.42 0.56 -4.75
C SER A 20 -9.71 -0.95 -4.63
N GLN A 21 -10.91 -1.36 -5.04
CA GLN A 21 -11.29 -2.77 -5.03
C GLN A 21 -10.40 -3.62 -5.97
N ARG A 22 -10.03 -3.08 -7.14
CA ARG A 22 -9.17 -3.76 -8.11
C ARG A 22 -7.77 -4.02 -7.55
N GLU A 23 -7.19 -3.03 -6.89
CA GLU A 23 -5.89 -3.16 -6.23
C GLU A 23 -5.96 -4.16 -5.08
N TRP A 24 -7.05 -4.15 -4.32
CA TRP A 24 -7.28 -5.14 -3.26
C TRP A 24 -7.40 -6.56 -3.79
N ASP A 25 -8.08 -6.75 -4.93
CA ASP A 25 -8.20 -8.07 -5.54
C ASP A 25 -6.88 -8.53 -6.18
N TRP A 26 -6.06 -7.61 -6.72
CA TRP A 26 -4.69 -7.92 -7.17
C TRP A 26 -3.79 -8.39 -6.01
N ILE A 27 -3.86 -7.71 -4.87
CA ILE A 27 -3.15 -8.09 -3.64
C ILE A 27 -3.51 -9.51 -3.19
N LYS A 28 -4.79 -9.88 -3.25
CA LYS A 28 -5.24 -11.24 -2.86
C LYS A 28 -4.66 -12.34 -3.74
N LEU A 29 -4.26 -12.02 -4.97
CA LEU A 29 -3.63 -12.98 -5.88
C LEU A 29 -2.18 -13.30 -5.49
N MET A 30 -1.54 -12.50 -4.63
CA MET A 30 -0.13 -12.66 -4.24
C MET A 30 0.12 -13.70 -3.12
N LYS A 31 -0.81 -14.64 -2.89
CA LYS A 31 -0.62 -15.72 -1.89
C LYS A 31 0.64 -16.54 -2.22
N PRO A 32 1.47 -16.95 -1.22
CA PRO A 32 1.24 -16.94 0.22
C PRO A 32 1.98 -15.84 1.01
N MET A 33 2.51 -14.79 0.36
CA MET A 33 3.19 -13.73 1.10
C MET A 33 2.19 -12.91 1.92
N ASP A 34 2.43 -12.74 3.22
CA ASP A 34 1.76 -11.74 4.09
C ASP A 34 2.72 -10.55 4.27
N PRO A 35 3.02 -9.77 3.21
CA PRO A 35 3.96 -8.68 3.30
C PRO A 35 3.42 -7.59 4.24
N PRO A 36 4.32 -6.78 4.85
CA PRO A 36 3.91 -5.62 5.64
C PRO A 36 3.00 -4.67 4.84
N SER A 37 2.02 -4.08 5.50
CA SER A 37 1.09 -3.13 4.85
C SER A 37 1.80 -1.92 4.24
N ALA A 38 2.95 -1.51 4.78
CA ALA A 38 3.78 -0.45 4.23
C ALA A 38 4.39 -0.83 2.88
N THR A 39 4.91 -2.05 2.74
CA THR A 39 5.43 -2.59 1.47
C THR A 39 4.35 -2.61 0.39
N VAL A 40 3.13 -2.97 0.78
CA VAL A 40 2.00 -3.03 -0.16
C VAL A 40 1.54 -1.63 -0.53
N ALA A 41 1.43 -0.71 0.44
CA ALA A 41 1.12 0.69 0.15
C ALA A 41 2.14 1.29 -0.82
N ARG A 42 3.44 1.00 -0.63
CA ARG A 42 4.49 1.41 -1.55
C ARG A 42 4.28 0.87 -2.96
N ALA A 43 4.04 -0.43 -3.12
CA ALA A 43 3.78 -1.04 -4.43
C ALA A 43 2.54 -0.45 -5.13
N ILE A 44 1.51 -0.10 -4.37
CA ILE A 44 0.32 0.58 -4.89
C ILE A 44 0.65 2.00 -5.37
N LEU A 45 1.43 2.76 -4.61
CA LEU A 45 1.87 4.10 -5.02
C LEU A 45 2.75 4.05 -6.27
N GLU A 46 3.65 3.08 -6.35
CA GLU A 46 4.46 2.79 -7.54
C GLU A 46 3.56 2.45 -8.75
N HIS A 47 2.54 1.61 -8.57
CA HIS A 47 1.56 1.29 -9.61
C HIS A 47 0.75 2.51 -10.07
N ARG A 48 0.42 3.42 -9.15
CA ARG A 48 -0.28 4.69 -9.43
C ARG A 48 0.62 5.77 -10.01
N ASN A 49 1.93 5.55 -10.05
CA ASN A 49 2.94 6.56 -10.39
C ASN A 49 2.84 7.83 -9.49
N ASP A 50 2.38 7.68 -8.25
CA ASP A 50 2.19 8.77 -7.27
C ASP A 50 3.50 9.00 -6.50
N THR A 51 4.45 9.64 -7.20
CA THR A 51 5.78 9.96 -6.67
C THR A 51 5.74 10.91 -5.46
N GLY A 52 4.70 11.75 -5.39
CA GLY A 52 4.48 12.67 -4.28
C GLY A 52 4.17 11.92 -2.99
N ALA A 53 3.19 11.02 -3.01
CA ALA A 53 2.88 10.16 -1.86
C ALA A 53 4.02 9.19 -1.54
N LEU A 54 4.72 8.67 -2.56
CA LEU A 54 5.87 7.77 -2.38
C LEU A 54 7.00 8.44 -1.56
N SER A 55 7.27 9.73 -1.82
CA SER A 55 8.29 10.50 -1.09
C SER A 55 7.96 10.75 0.39
N ARG A 56 6.66 10.69 0.75
CA ARG A 56 6.16 10.89 2.13
C ARG A 56 6.02 9.58 2.89
N LEU A 57 6.05 8.44 2.19
CA LEU A 57 5.99 7.14 2.82
C LEU A 57 7.26 6.96 3.65
N PRO A 58 7.18 6.73 4.96
CA PRO A 58 8.37 6.47 5.75
C PRO A 58 9.07 5.25 5.15
N ALA A 59 10.37 5.40 4.83
CA ALA A 59 11.21 4.28 4.42
C ALA A 59 11.06 3.23 5.53
N THR A 60 10.42 2.10 5.20
CA THR A 60 10.19 1.05 6.18
C THR A 60 11.57 0.53 6.56
N GLU A 61 12.01 0.82 7.80
CA GLU A 61 13.18 0.18 8.40
C GLU A 61 12.96 -1.33 8.38
N ALA A 62 14.04 -2.04 8.07
CA ALA A 62 14.12 -3.47 7.80
C ALA A 62 13.64 -4.35 8.97
#